data_AF-A0A522WAV7-F1
#
_entry.id   AF-A0A522WAV7-F1
#
_cell.length_a   1.000
_cell.length_b   1.000
_cell.length_c   1.000
_cell.angle_alpha   90.00
_cell.angle_beta   90.00
_cell.angle_gamma   90.00
#
_symmetry.space_group_name_H-M   'P 1'
#
loop_
_entity.id
_entity.type
_entity.pdbx_description
1 polymer ?
#
loop_
_entity_poly.entity_id
_entity_poly.type
_entity_poly.pdbx_seq_one_letter_code
_entity_poly.pdbx_strand_id
1 'polypeptide(L)'
;MKNERQGQHKTLCGCGCHASKVIVICCDCRQKEDDCGCKDSKPCCGEARKPRRPESPPAPGWNAGDAPGKNPLAGAKDENDKKRLFDKAVIDILRTGSGPKGPKFGPRKDEYLPYLVIRANAGDRGARPLSGVFWESPDIFVAPNLTAETAPNSPTTSAGLAQAGVPNTLWAHVWNLGQAPVYNARVEFYWFDPTLGFNEAAANLIGVAYVDLGNRSSAKAHAYVKCPKSWVPQFLNGGHECLMARCFEPLTDPLGPNPWDASDDRHVGQRNIHVQNASSPATVQIALRLGCGVGPGTASLEIHAVEAIKFQWLSLLAGKKNQVLREAIKPVVVAGILPPALWSKNNIRPVFKNLTRETAQGILRPRIEFERGCEELEATVYISVDGLEKGECKVFRVEQRKDGKLVGGYTVIARKA
;
A
#
# COMPACT_ATOMS: atom_id res chain seq x y z
N MET A 1 31.79 -56.48 -21.35
CA MET A 1 31.36 -55.81 -20.09
C MET A 1 31.51 -54.30 -20.31
N LYS A 2 30.49 -53.61 -20.85
CA LYS A 2 29.45 -52.85 -20.12
C LYS A 2 30.00 -51.86 -19.08
N ASN A 3 30.04 -50.57 -19.39
CA ASN A 3 28.91 -49.66 -19.10
C ASN A 3 29.16 -48.24 -19.64
N GLU A 4 28.30 -47.85 -20.59
CA GLU A 4 28.00 -46.46 -20.96
C GLU A 4 27.22 -45.77 -19.82
N ARG A 5 27.45 -44.47 -19.62
CA ARG A 5 26.46 -43.57 -19.03
C ARG A 5 26.21 -42.43 -20.02
N GLN A 6 25.09 -42.55 -20.72
CA GLN A 6 24.45 -41.49 -21.49
C GLN A 6 23.88 -40.44 -20.52
N GLY A 7 24.31 -39.18 -20.66
CA GLY A 7 23.67 -38.01 -20.08
C GLY A 7 23.02 -37.21 -21.21
N GLN A 8 21.69 -37.17 -21.19
CA GLN A 8 20.80 -36.66 -22.24
C GLN A 8 21.05 -35.18 -22.60
N HIS A 9 21.22 -34.91 -23.90
CA HIS A 9 20.96 -33.60 -24.49
C HIS A 9 19.46 -33.27 -24.36
N LYS A 10 19.12 -32.22 -23.60
CA LYS A 10 17.79 -31.61 -23.68
C LYS A 10 17.78 -30.61 -24.84
N THR A 11 16.99 -30.95 -25.85
CA THR A 11 16.59 -30.08 -26.95
C THR A 11 15.87 -28.84 -26.42
N LEU A 12 16.45 -27.66 -26.68
CA LEU A 12 15.79 -26.38 -26.50
C LEU A 12 14.77 -26.19 -27.63
N CYS A 13 13.50 -25.95 -27.28
CA CYS A 13 12.44 -25.59 -28.21
C CYS A 13 12.71 -24.17 -28.76
N GLY A 14 12.74 -24.02 -30.09
CA GLY A 14 13.04 -22.75 -30.79
C GLY A 14 11.85 -21.82 -31.03
N CYS A 15 10.76 -21.89 -30.23
CA CYS A 15 9.64 -20.97 -30.36
C CYS A 15 9.83 -19.72 -29.47
N GLY A 16 9.51 -18.53 -29.99
CA GLY A 16 9.62 -17.24 -29.28
C GLY A 16 8.71 -17.06 -28.06
N CYS A 17 7.98 -18.12 -27.65
CA CYS A 17 7.03 -18.11 -26.55
C CYS A 17 7.68 -18.34 -25.17
N HIS A 18 8.96 -18.74 -25.11
CA HIS A 18 9.68 -19.08 -23.87
C HIS A 18 10.86 -18.13 -23.56
N ALA A 19 10.82 -16.89 -24.05
CA ALA A 19 11.83 -15.89 -23.70
C ALA A 19 11.73 -15.56 -22.19
N SER A 20 12.78 -15.94 -21.46
CA SER A 20 13.11 -15.60 -20.06
C SER A 20 12.20 -16.16 -18.96
N LYS A 21 12.40 -17.44 -18.60
CA LYS A 21 12.32 -17.79 -17.17
C LYS A 21 13.54 -17.17 -16.49
N VAL A 22 13.36 -16.01 -15.84
CA VAL A 22 14.36 -15.49 -14.90
C VAL A 22 14.31 -16.39 -13.68
N ILE A 23 15.23 -17.35 -13.61
CA ILE A 23 15.46 -18.12 -12.40
C ILE A 23 16.34 -17.23 -11.52
N VAL A 24 15.72 -16.52 -10.58
CA VAL A 24 16.48 -15.88 -9.50
C VAL A 24 16.96 -17.00 -8.59
N ILE A 25 18.27 -17.25 -8.61
CA ILE A 25 18.90 -18.22 -7.72
C ILE A 25 18.77 -17.65 -6.31
N CYS A 26 17.76 -18.10 -5.57
CA CYS A 26 17.78 -18.00 -4.12
C CYS A 26 19.14 -18.55 -3.69
N CYS A 27 19.82 -17.87 -2.76
CA CYS A 27 21.13 -18.25 -2.24
C CYS A 27 21.28 -19.77 -2.23
N ASP A 28 22.47 -20.28 -2.59
CA ASP A 28 22.81 -21.71 -2.76
C ASP A 28 22.55 -22.61 -1.51
N CYS A 29 21.90 -22.08 -0.48
CA CYS A 29 21.49 -22.70 0.77
C CYS A 29 20.34 -23.72 0.68
N ARG A 30 19.78 -24.02 -0.52
CA ARG A 30 18.78 -25.09 -0.67
C ARG A 30 19.30 -26.37 -1.33
N GLN A 31 20.52 -26.40 -1.85
CA GLN A 31 21.07 -27.60 -2.51
C GLN A 31 22.12 -28.37 -1.71
N LYS A 32 22.51 -27.88 -0.53
CA LYS A 32 23.38 -28.63 0.37
C LYS A 32 22.73 -28.74 1.74
N GLU A 33 22.59 -29.98 2.23
CA GLU A 33 22.43 -30.24 3.66
C GLU A 33 23.56 -29.48 4.40
N ASP A 34 23.18 -28.51 5.22
CA ASP A 34 23.90 -27.93 6.37
C ASP A 34 25.45 -27.89 6.42
N ASP A 35 26.13 -27.68 5.30
CA ASP A 35 27.61 -27.55 5.29
C ASP A 35 28.11 -26.16 5.73
N CYS A 36 27.23 -25.22 6.09
CA CYS A 36 27.66 -23.88 6.48
C CYS A 36 28.22 -23.79 7.92
N GLY A 37 28.18 -24.87 8.71
CA GLY A 37 28.72 -24.92 10.08
C GLY A 37 28.11 -23.92 11.06
N CYS A 38 27.10 -23.17 10.63
CA CYS A 38 26.35 -22.21 11.43
C CYS A 38 25.26 -22.99 12.14
N LYS A 39 25.50 -23.36 13.41
CA LYS A 39 24.48 -23.99 14.28
C LYS A 39 23.24 -23.12 14.53
N ASP A 40 23.27 -21.88 14.05
CA ASP A 40 22.14 -20.97 14.02
C ASP A 40 21.73 -20.74 12.56
N SER A 41 20.58 -21.27 12.17
CA SER A 41 19.94 -20.97 10.89
C SER A 41 19.75 -19.46 10.77
N LYS A 42 20.56 -18.81 9.92
CA LYS A 42 20.27 -17.42 9.54
C LYS A 42 18.95 -17.43 8.77
N PRO A 43 17.89 -16.74 9.24
CA PRO A 43 16.64 -16.70 8.52
C PRO A 43 16.88 -16.03 7.17
N CYS A 44 16.31 -16.63 6.12
CA CYS A 44 16.32 -16.06 4.78
C CYS A 44 15.73 -14.65 4.82
N CYS A 45 16.34 -13.73 4.07
CA CYS A 45 15.82 -12.38 3.85
C CYS A 45 14.40 -12.49 3.28
N GLY A 46 13.40 -12.16 4.09
CA GLY A 46 11.97 -12.27 3.72
C GLY A 46 11.10 -13.00 4.72
N GLU A 47 11.68 -13.77 5.66
CA GLU A 47 10.94 -14.09 6.88
C GLU A 47 10.76 -12.80 7.68
N ALA A 48 9.50 -12.42 7.91
CA ALA A 48 9.19 -11.33 8.82
C ALA A 48 9.89 -11.64 10.15
N ARG A 49 10.93 -10.87 10.48
CA ARG A 49 11.45 -10.89 11.84
C ARG A 49 10.27 -10.54 12.71
N LYS A 50 9.84 -11.47 13.58
CA LYS A 50 9.14 -11.05 14.81
C LYS A 50 10.01 -9.92 15.36
N PRO A 51 9.49 -8.69 15.52
CA PRO A 51 10.31 -7.58 15.95
C PRO A 51 11.11 -8.03 17.16
N ARG A 52 12.44 -8.09 17.02
CA ARG A 52 13.35 -8.28 18.15
C ARG A 52 13.29 -6.99 18.96
N ARG A 53 12.16 -6.77 19.64
CA ARG A 53 12.19 -5.95 20.84
C ARG A 53 13.14 -6.67 21.79
N PRO A 54 14.15 -6.00 22.36
CA PRO A 54 14.80 -6.49 23.56
C PRO A 54 13.68 -6.78 24.57
N GLU A 55 13.43 -8.06 24.83
CA GLU A 55 12.59 -8.58 25.92
C GLU A 55 11.27 -7.84 26.17
N SER A 56 10.46 -7.59 25.13
CA SER A 56 9.03 -7.42 25.43
C SER A 56 8.49 -8.81 25.81
N PRO A 57 7.96 -9.00 27.03
CA PRO A 57 7.28 -10.24 27.37
C PRO A 57 6.22 -10.51 26.28
N PRO A 58 5.98 -11.78 25.91
CA PRO A 58 4.88 -12.12 25.03
C PRO A 58 3.64 -11.38 25.53
N ALA A 59 2.93 -10.71 24.61
CA ALA A 59 1.73 -9.96 24.96
C ALA A 59 0.89 -10.85 25.88
N PRO A 60 0.58 -10.41 27.10
CA PRO A 60 -0.01 -11.29 28.07
C PRO A 60 -1.33 -11.86 27.54
N GLY A 61 -1.32 -13.15 27.23
CA GLY A 61 -2.52 -13.98 27.22
C GLY A 61 -3.17 -14.37 25.88
N TRP A 62 -3.80 -15.56 25.94
CA TRP A 62 -4.61 -16.30 24.98
C TRP A 62 -3.82 -17.29 24.09
N ASN A 63 -3.81 -18.56 24.53
CA ASN A 63 -3.40 -19.71 23.72
C ASN A 63 -4.57 -20.16 22.85
N ALA A 64 -4.28 -20.82 21.72
CA ALA A 64 -5.30 -21.52 20.95
C ALA A 64 -6.03 -22.54 21.84
N GLY A 65 -7.34 -22.35 22.06
CA GLY A 65 -8.18 -23.21 22.90
C GLY A 65 -8.74 -22.56 24.16
N ASP A 66 -8.25 -21.39 24.56
CA ASP A 66 -8.81 -20.66 25.70
C ASP A 66 -10.25 -20.17 25.39
N ALA A 67 -11.21 -20.47 26.28
CA ALA A 67 -12.61 -20.05 26.13
C ALA A 67 -12.74 -18.53 26.34
N PRO A 68 -13.31 -17.76 25.40
CA PRO A 68 -13.40 -16.32 25.53
C PRO A 68 -14.17 -15.93 26.80
N GLY A 69 -13.59 -15.03 27.59
CA GLY A 69 -14.30 -14.45 28.74
C GLY A 69 -15.62 -13.82 28.30
N LYS A 70 -16.62 -13.82 29.18
CA LYS A 70 -17.88 -13.12 28.92
C LYS A 70 -17.59 -11.65 28.65
N ASN A 71 -18.09 -11.10 27.54
CA ASN A 71 -17.97 -9.67 27.25
C ASN A 71 -18.64 -8.89 28.40
N PRO A 72 -17.90 -8.13 29.21
CA PRO A 72 -18.47 -7.43 30.36
C PRO A 72 -19.40 -6.28 29.95
N LEU A 73 -19.44 -5.93 28.66
CA LEU A 73 -20.38 -4.95 28.09
C LEU A 73 -21.67 -5.61 27.57
N ALA A 74 -21.78 -6.93 27.62
CA ALA A 74 -23.00 -7.61 27.19
C ALA A 74 -24.20 -7.16 28.04
N GLY A 75 -25.28 -6.73 27.38
CA GLY A 75 -26.49 -6.24 28.04
C GLY A 75 -26.49 -4.75 28.40
N ALA A 76 -25.47 -3.98 27.99
CA ALA A 76 -25.47 -2.52 28.16
C ALA A 76 -26.65 -1.88 27.41
N LYS A 77 -27.38 -0.98 28.08
CA LYS A 77 -28.60 -0.37 27.52
C LYS A 77 -28.34 0.82 26.61
N ASP A 78 -27.27 1.57 26.87
CA ASP A 78 -26.87 2.77 26.15
C ASP A 78 -25.35 3.03 26.28
N GLU A 79 -24.85 4.10 25.65
CA GLU A 79 -23.42 4.44 25.66
C GLU A 79 -22.89 4.86 27.05
N ASN A 80 -23.72 5.44 27.91
CA ASN A 80 -23.32 5.78 29.28
C ASN A 80 -23.20 4.51 30.13
N ASP A 81 -24.12 3.57 29.95
CA ASP A 81 -24.09 2.27 30.61
C ASP A 81 -22.90 1.44 30.13
N LYS A 82 -22.55 1.47 28.84
CA LYS A 82 -21.31 0.85 28.33
C LYS A 82 -20.07 1.44 28.98
N LYS A 83 -19.97 2.77 29.06
CA LYS A 83 -18.85 3.44 29.73
C LYS A 83 -18.74 2.98 31.19
N ARG A 84 -19.86 2.98 31.92
CA ARG A 84 -19.93 2.54 33.32
C ARG A 84 -19.51 1.07 33.49
N LEU A 85 -19.98 0.18 32.60
CA LEU A 85 -19.62 -1.24 32.63
C LEU A 85 -18.16 -1.47 32.26
N PHE A 86 -17.61 -0.68 31.32
CA PHE A 86 -16.20 -0.70 30.98
C PHE A 86 -15.34 -0.27 32.18
N ASP A 87 -15.64 0.88 32.78
CA ASP A 87 -14.92 1.40 33.95
C ASP A 87 -14.95 0.39 35.10
N LYS A 88 -16.10 -0.24 35.35
CA LYS A 88 -16.25 -1.31 36.32
C LYS A 88 -15.35 -2.51 35.97
N ALA A 89 -15.35 -2.97 34.73
CA ALA A 89 -14.51 -4.09 34.30
C ALA A 89 -13.02 -3.77 34.46
N VAL A 90 -12.58 -2.55 34.13
CA VAL A 90 -11.19 -2.11 34.34
C VAL A 90 -10.83 -2.10 35.82
N ILE A 91 -11.68 -1.54 36.68
CA ILE A 91 -11.48 -1.54 38.14
C ILE A 91 -11.44 -2.97 38.69
N ASP A 92 -12.32 -3.85 38.21
CA ASP A 92 -12.37 -5.25 38.63
C ASP A 92 -11.09 -5.99 38.25
N ILE A 93 -10.49 -5.74 37.07
CA ILE A 93 -9.19 -6.30 36.68
C ILE A 93 -8.09 -5.82 37.63
N LEU A 94 -8.02 -4.51 37.85
CA LEU A 94 -7.01 -3.89 38.73
C LEU A 94 -7.13 -4.40 40.17
N ARG A 95 -8.36 -4.67 40.65
CA ARG A 95 -8.62 -5.16 42.00
C ARG A 95 -8.40 -6.67 42.18
N THR A 96 -8.81 -7.47 41.21
CA THR A 96 -8.82 -8.94 41.36
C THR A 96 -7.50 -9.59 40.95
N GLY A 97 -6.59 -8.84 40.33
CA GLY A 97 -5.38 -9.42 39.74
C GLY A 97 -5.71 -10.50 38.72
N SER A 98 -6.91 -10.46 38.13
CA SER A 98 -7.35 -11.43 37.13
C SER A 98 -6.29 -11.45 36.05
N GLY A 99 -5.76 -12.66 35.81
CA GLY A 99 -4.47 -12.88 35.18
C GLY A 99 -4.29 -12.17 33.83
N PRO A 100 -3.08 -12.24 33.26
CA PRO A 100 -2.60 -11.45 32.10
C PRO A 100 -3.57 -11.25 30.91
N LYS A 101 -4.58 -12.10 30.79
CA LYS A 101 -5.51 -12.24 29.67
C LYS A 101 -6.62 -11.18 29.56
N GLY A 102 -6.93 -10.40 30.61
CA GLY A 102 -7.97 -9.35 30.57
C GLY A 102 -9.37 -9.80 30.08
N PRO A 103 -10.40 -8.93 30.11
CA PRO A 103 -11.68 -9.21 29.48
C PRO A 103 -11.59 -9.06 27.96
N LYS A 104 -12.22 -9.97 27.23
CA LYS A 104 -12.38 -9.87 25.78
C LYS A 104 -13.69 -9.15 25.47
N PHE A 105 -13.62 -8.01 24.82
CA PHE A 105 -14.80 -7.15 24.57
C PHE A 105 -15.49 -7.43 23.22
N GLY A 106 -15.23 -8.60 22.61
CA GLY A 106 -15.72 -8.97 21.27
C GLY A 106 -14.72 -8.64 20.17
N PRO A 107 -15.15 -8.44 18.91
CA PRO A 107 -14.30 -7.88 17.86
C PRO A 107 -13.81 -6.47 18.23
N ARG A 108 -12.59 -6.11 17.83
CA ARG A 108 -11.94 -4.81 18.13
C ARG A 108 -12.86 -3.57 17.97
N LYS A 109 -13.71 -3.56 16.94
CA LYS A 109 -14.66 -2.48 16.63
C LYS A 109 -15.81 -2.30 17.65
N ASP A 110 -16.07 -3.32 18.45
CA ASP A 110 -17.19 -3.39 19.40
C ASP A 110 -16.73 -3.13 20.85
N GLU A 111 -15.42 -2.99 21.07
CA GLU A 111 -14.84 -2.66 22.37
C GLU A 111 -15.00 -1.16 22.69
N TYR A 112 -15.01 -0.79 23.98
CA TYR A 112 -14.98 0.62 24.40
C TYR A 112 -13.54 1.18 24.30
N LEU A 113 -13.03 1.20 23.08
CA LEU A 113 -11.69 1.66 22.75
C LEU A 113 -11.77 2.48 21.45
N PRO A 114 -10.77 3.33 21.17
CA PRO A 114 -10.70 4.00 19.88
C PRO A 114 -10.46 2.99 18.77
N TYR A 115 -10.89 3.35 17.57
CA TYR A 115 -10.70 2.55 16.37
C TYR A 115 -10.29 3.48 15.24
N LEU A 116 -9.00 3.78 15.20
CA LEU A 116 -8.40 4.71 14.26
C LEU A 116 -8.33 4.10 12.86
N VAL A 117 -8.71 4.88 11.86
CA VAL A 117 -8.71 4.46 10.46
C VAL A 117 -8.25 5.61 9.56
N ILE A 118 -7.37 5.28 8.62
CA ILE A 118 -7.20 6.03 7.37
C ILE A 118 -7.64 5.09 6.26
N ARG A 119 -8.63 5.49 5.46
CA ARG A 119 -9.23 4.58 4.49
C ARG A 119 -8.23 4.27 3.37
N ALA A 120 -8.10 3.00 3.02
CA ALA A 120 -7.29 2.55 1.89
C ALA A 120 -8.04 2.66 0.55
N ASN A 121 -9.38 2.68 0.58
CA ASN A 121 -10.25 3.00 -0.55
C ASN A 121 -11.58 3.61 -0.06
N ALA A 122 -12.43 4.12 -0.97
CA ALA A 122 -13.67 4.82 -0.62
C ALA A 122 -14.67 4.00 0.22
N GLY A 123 -14.68 2.67 0.07
CA GLY A 123 -15.58 1.76 0.80
C GLY A 123 -14.99 1.21 2.09
N ASP A 124 -13.75 1.56 2.42
CA ASP A 124 -13.04 1.03 3.57
C ASP A 124 -13.65 1.51 4.90
N ARG A 125 -13.89 0.55 5.79
CA ARG A 125 -14.42 0.75 7.15
C ARG A 125 -13.44 0.30 8.24
N GLY A 126 -12.18 0.10 7.88
CA GLY A 126 -11.09 -0.34 8.75
C GLY A 126 -11.05 -1.85 8.99
N ALA A 127 -11.95 -2.63 8.37
CA ALA A 127 -11.86 -4.09 8.41
C ALA A 127 -10.59 -4.56 7.66
N ARG A 128 -9.84 -5.48 8.27
CA ARG A 128 -8.59 -6.00 7.74
C ARG A 128 -8.54 -7.53 7.91
N PRO A 129 -7.87 -8.27 7.00
CA PRO A 129 -7.22 -7.79 5.78
C PRO A 129 -8.25 -7.28 4.75
N LEU A 130 -7.87 -6.28 3.98
CA LEU A 130 -8.66 -5.69 2.92
C LEU A 130 -8.48 -6.49 1.63
N SER A 131 -9.57 -6.85 0.97
CA SER A 131 -9.53 -7.43 -0.36
C SER A 131 -9.64 -6.34 -1.42
N GLY A 132 -8.77 -6.40 -2.43
CA GLY A 132 -8.78 -5.45 -3.55
C GLY A 132 -7.88 -4.25 -3.33
N VAL A 133 -8.19 -3.12 -3.97
CA VAL A 133 -7.30 -1.95 -4.01
C VAL A 133 -7.17 -1.29 -2.66
N PHE A 134 -5.91 -1.04 -2.28
CA PHE A 134 -5.54 -0.39 -1.04
C PHE A 134 -4.60 0.81 -1.22
N TRP A 135 -4.20 1.12 -2.47
CA TRP A 135 -3.26 2.19 -2.82
C TRP A 135 -3.94 3.44 -3.40
N GLU A 136 -5.26 3.55 -3.26
CA GLU A 136 -6.08 4.65 -3.74
C GLU A 136 -6.82 5.33 -2.58
N SER A 137 -6.10 5.57 -1.47
CA SER A 137 -6.69 6.21 -0.29
C SER A 137 -7.37 7.52 -0.67
N PRO A 138 -8.68 7.67 -0.38
CA PRO A 138 -9.40 8.93 -0.55
C PRO A 138 -9.04 9.93 0.55
N ASP A 139 -8.32 9.49 1.57
CA ASP A 139 -8.03 10.23 2.78
C ASP A 139 -6.66 10.88 2.77
N ILE A 140 -5.92 10.82 1.65
CA ILE A 140 -4.64 11.53 1.48
C ILE A 140 -4.80 12.59 0.39
N PHE A 141 -4.44 13.82 0.72
CA PHE A 141 -4.58 14.98 -0.15
C PHE A 141 -3.24 15.66 -0.33
N VAL A 142 -3.02 16.22 -1.52
CA VAL A 142 -1.85 17.04 -1.84
C VAL A 142 -2.27 18.28 -2.63
N ALA A 143 -1.63 19.41 -2.33
CA ALA A 143 -1.79 20.66 -3.09
C ALA A 143 -0.41 21.25 -3.43
N PRO A 144 -0.08 21.43 -4.72
CA PRO A 144 1.18 22.03 -5.14
C PRO A 144 1.17 23.54 -4.97
N ASN A 145 2.35 24.16 -4.94
CA ASN A 145 2.55 25.61 -4.77
C ASN A 145 1.91 26.17 -3.51
N LEU A 146 1.83 25.35 -2.46
CA LEU A 146 1.28 25.72 -1.19
C LEU A 146 2.19 25.19 -0.09
N THR A 147 2.67 26.11 0.74
CA THR A 147 3.53 25.81 1.89
C THR A 147 2.69 25.46 3.11
N ALA A 148 3.16 24.55 3.95
CA ALA A 148 2.45 24.12 5.16
C ALA A 148 2.11 25.29 6.10
N GLU A 149 2.91 26.36 6.11
CA GLU A 149 2.73 27.57 6.91
C GLU A 149 1.49 28.37 6.49
N THR A 150 1.27 28.53 5.19
CA THR A 150 0.16 29.35 4.62
C THR A 150 -1.06 28.52 4.25
N ALA A 151 -0.93 27.20 4.21
CA ALA A 151 -2.00 26.28 3.90
C ALA A 151 -3.13 26.30 4.97
N PRO A 152 -4.40 26.25 4.55
CA PRO A 152 -5.51 26.10 5.48
C PRO A 152 -5.49 24.72 6.16
N ASN A 153 -6.19 24.60 7.29
CA ASN A 153 -6.26 23.34 8.04
C ASN A 153 -7.04 22.24 7.31
N SER A 154 -7.85 22.58 6.32
CA SER A 154 -8.57 21.63 5.47
C SER A 154 -8.01 21.62 4.06
N PRO A 155 -8.08 20.48 3.34
CA PRO A 155 -7.57 20.38 1.97
C PRO A 155 -8.22 21.41 1.04
N THR A 156 -7.40 22.04 0.18
CA THR A 156 -7.87 22.92 -0.90
C THR A 156 -8.21 22.16 -2.18
N THR A 157 -7.81 20.88 -2.25
CA THR A 157 -8.08 19.99 -3.37
C THR A 157 -8.70 18.70 -2.84
N SER A 158 -9.53 18.05 -3.67
CA SER A 158 -10.18 16.79 -3.29
C SER A 158 -9.32 15.55 -3.58
N ALA A 159 -8.23 15.72 -4.34
CA ALA A 159 -7.41 14.62 -4.88
C ALA A 159 -6.13 15.12 -5.58
N GLY A 160 -5.61 16.29 -5.22
CA GLY A 160 -4.64 17.05 -6.05
C GLY A 160 -3.39 16.28 -6.49
N LEU A 161 -2.66 16.87 -7.43
CA LEU A 161 -1.42 16.31 -7.98
C LEU A 161 -0.23 17.04 -7.37
N ALA A 162 0.84 16.30 -7.08
CA ALA A 162 2.07 16.92 -6.63
C ALA A 162 2.84 17.52 -7.81
N GLN A 163 3.57 18.60 -7.56
CA GLN A 163 4.45 19.22 -8.56
C GLN A 163 5.90 19.16 -8.11
N ALA A 164 6.78 18.74 -9.01
CA ALA A 164 8.21 18.64 -8.74
C ALA A 164 8.85 20.01 -8.49
N GLY A 165 9.83 20.05 -7.58
CA GLY A 165 10.68 21.21 -7.33
C GLY A 165 10.01 22.38 -6.60
N VAL A 166 8.72 22.25 -6.25
CA VAL A 166 7.97 23.27 -5.51
C VAL A 166 7.41 22.71 -4.19
N PRO A 167 7.10 23.55 -3.20
CA PRO A 167 6.41 23.13 -2.00
C PRO A 167 5.02 22.56 -2.30
N ASN A 168 4.74 21.39 -1.73
CA ASN A 168 3.45 20.74 -1.73
C ASN A 168 2.99 20.58 -0.28
N THR A 169 1.75 20.97 0.03
CA THR A 169 1.14 20.69 1.34
C THR A 169 0.34 19.39 1.28
N LEU A 170 0.44 18.60 2.34
CA LEU A 170 -0.27 17.34 2.51
C LEU A 170 -1.31 17.44 3.63
N TRP A 171 -2.41 16.69 3.46
CA TRP A 171 -3.37 16.43 4.53
C TRP A 171 -3.75 14.96 4.56
N ALA A 172 -4.11 14.48 5.75
CA ALA A 172 -4.73 13.18 5.96
C ALA A 172 -6.11 13.36 6.57
N HIS A 173 -7.12 12.63 6.10
CA HIS A 173 -8.42 12.51 6.77
C HIS A 173 -8.40 11.29 7.66
N VAL A 174 -8.41 11.51 8.97
CA VAL A 174 -8.39 10.46 9.96
C VAL A 174 -9.77 10.27 10.56
N TRP A 175 -10.11 9.02 10.89
CA TRP A 175 -11.38 8.64 11.46
C TRP A 175 -11.17 7.86 12.76
N ASN A 176 -12.06 8.06 13.73
CA ASN A 176 -12.25 7.21 14.89
C ASN A 176 -13.64 6.56 14.79
N LEU A 177 -13.67 5.29 14.42
CA LEU A 177 -14.90 4.50 14.33
C LEU A 177 -15.19 3.74 15.64
N GLY A 178 -14.42 4.02 16.69
CA GLY A 178 -14.48 3.36 17.99
C GLY A 178 -15.50 3.98 18.94
N GLN A 179 -15.74 3.33 20.06
CA GLN A 179 -16.70 3.80 21.08
C GLN A 179 -16.07 4.76 22.08
N ALA A 180 -14.75 4.72 22.25
CA ALA A 180 -14.02 5.69 23.06
C ALA A 180 -13.46 6.83 22.20
N PRO A 181 -13.37 8.06 22.73
CA PRO A 181 -12.57 9.11 22.13
C PRO A 181 -11.08 8.72 22.17
N VAL A 182 -10.27 9.41 21.37
CA VAL A 182 -8.81 9.32 21.42
C VAL A 182 -8.22 10.72 21.56
N TYR A 183 -7.20 10.81 22.39
CA TYR A 183 -6.45 12.05 22.62
C TYR A 183 -5.02 11.85 22.15
N ASN A 184 -4.46 12.88 21.54
CA ASN A 184 -3.08 12.91 21.08
C ASN A 184 -2.74 11.76 20.11
N ALA A 185 -3.69 11.39 19.24
CA ALA A 185 -3.41 10.42 18.17
C ALA A 185 -2.32 10.99 17.26
N ARG A 186 -1.28 10.20 17.01
CA ARG A 186 -0.12 10.60 16.23
C ARG A 186 -0.40 10.32 14.76
N VAL A 187 -0.27 11.36 13.92
CA VAL A 187 -0.44 11.29 12.48
C VAL A 187 0.89 11.56 11.80
N GLU A 188 1.36 10.60 11.00
CA GLU A 188 2.66 10.67 10.33
C GLU A 188 2.47 10.66 8.81
N PHE A 189 3.29 11.45 8.11
CA PHE A 189 3.25 11.58 6.66
C PHE A 189 4.58 11.12 6.07
N TYR A 190 4.51 10.24 5.08
CA TYR A 190 5.66 9.68 4.41
C TYR A 190 5.52 9.75 2.89
N TRP A 191 6.66 9.74 2.21
CA TRP A 191 6.74 9.35 0.81
C TRP A 191 7.68 8.15 0.64
N PHE A 192 7.47 7.40 -0.43
CA PHE A 192 8.25 6.22 -0.79
C PHE A 192 8.55 6.24 -2.28
N ASP A 193 9.77 5.79 -2.62
CA ASP A 193 10.12 5.45 -3.99
C ASP A 193 9.11 4.45 -4.60
N PRO A 194 8.90 4.46 -5.92
CA PRO A 194 8.03 3.54 -6.63
C PRO A 194 8.24 2.07 -6.28
N THR A 195 7.38 1.52 -5.45
CA THR A 195 7.39 0.11 -5.10
C THR A 195 5.98 -0.42 -4.89
N LEU A 196 5.77 -1.68 -5.28
CA LEU A 196 4.55 -2.45 -5.03
C LEU A 196 4.57 -3.13 -3.65
N GLY A 197 5.61 -2.92 -2.85
CA GLY A 197 5.67 -3.36 -1.46
C GLY A 197 6.64 -2.51 -0.64
N PHE A 198 6.19 -2.06 0.53
CA PHE A 198 6.92 -1.12 1.38
C PHE A 198 7.59 -1.83 2.55
N ASN A 199 8.71 -1.25 3.00
CA ASN A 199 9.34 -1.58 4.27
C ASN A 199 9.80 -0.29 4.95
N GLU A 200 10.20 -0.39 6.21
CA GLU A 200 10.67 0.77 6.98
C GLU A 200 11.90 1.45 6.36
N ALA A 201 12.80 0.67 5.74
CA ALA A 201 14.03 1.21 5.15
C ALA A 201 13.78 2.11 3.93
N ALA A 202 12.62 2.00 3.29
CA ALA A 202 12.21 2.84 2.17
C ALA A 202 11.37 4.06 2.59
N ALA A 203 11.05 4.20 3.88
CA ALA A 203 10.15 5.23 4.38
C ALA A 203 10.87 6.59 4.55
N ASN A 204 10.40 7.62 3.86
CA ASN A 204 10.91 8.98 4.00
C ASN A 204 9.91 9.84 4.76
N LEU A 205 10.19 10.14 6.03
CA LEU A 205 9.32 10.97 6.87
C LEU A 205 9.30 12.42 6.38
N ILE A 206 8.09 12.93 6.15
CA ILE A 206 7.84 14.34 5.80
C ILE A 206 7.56 15.14 7.07
N GLY A 207 6.59 14.68 7.89
CA GLY A 207 6.17 15.40 9.09
C GLY A 207 5.25 14.57 9.99
N VAL A 208 5.08 15.06 11.22
CA VAL A 208 4.28 14.43 12.27
C VAL A 208 3.35 15.48 12.89
N ALA A 209 2.08 15.17 13.00
CA ALA A 209 1.06 15.98 13.66
C ALA A 209 0.34 15.15 14.73
N TYR A 210 -0.45 15.83 15.55
CA TYR A 210 -1.27 15.21 16.60
C TYR A 210 -2.71 15.70 16.49
N VAL A 211 -3.66 14.84 16.86
CA VAL A 211 -5.08 15.16 16.77
C VAL A 211 -5.88 14.45 17.87
N ASP A 212 -6.90 15.14 18.36
CA ASP A 212 -7.92 14.56 19.24
C ASP A 212 -9.16 14.26 18.42
N LEU A 213 -9.74 13.08 18.61
CA LEU A 213 -10.98 12.68 17.95
C LEU A 213 -12.01 12.22 18.98
N GLY A 214 -13.25 12.64 18.78
CA GLY A 214 -14.39 12.11 19.51
C GLY A 214 -14.62 10.63 19.19
N ASN A 215 -15.52 9.99 19.94
CA ASN A 215 -16.00 8.65 19.59
C ASN A 215 -16.82 8.67 18.28
N ARG A 216 -17.14 7.49 17.73
CA ARG A 216 -17.88 7.31 16.47
C ARG A 216 -19.22 8.03 16.36
N SER A 217 -19.86 8.33 17.49
CA SER A 217 -21.16 9.03 17.55
C SER A 217 -21.00 10.56 17.62
N SER A 218 -19.76 11.05 17.73
CA SER A 218 -19.45 12.48 17.80
C SER A 218 -19.29 13.09 16.42
N ALA A 219 -19.68 14.37 16.26
CA ALA A 219 -19.30 15.16 15.09
C ALA A 219 -17.78 15.36 14.95
N LYS A 220 -17.01 15.10 16.02
CA LYS A 220 -15.55 15.12 16.03
C LYS A 220 -14.92 13.73 15.84
N ALA A 221 -15.68 12.74 15.39
CA ALA A 221 -15.18 11.39 15.11
C ALA A 221 -14.15 11.34 13.98
N HIS A 222 -13.97 12.43 13.24
CA HIS A 222 -13.00 12.52 12.16
C HIS A 222 -12.44 13.93 12.04
N ALA A 223 -11.26 14.05 11.43
CA ALA A 223 -10.62 15.34 11.18
C ALA A 223 -9.72 15.28 9.94
N TYR A 224 -9.58 16.43 9.28
CA TYR A 224 -8.44 16.65 8.40
C TYR A 224 -7.25 17.11 9.23
N VAL A 225 -6.11 16.46 9.03
CA VAL A 225 -4.85 16.76 9.70
C VAL A 225 -3.87 17.22 8.66
N LYS A 226 -3.44 18.48 8.78
CA LYS A 226 -2.42 19.07 7.90
C LYS A 226 -1.03 18.59 8.31
N CYS A 227 -0.20 18.21 7.34
CA CYS A 227 1.21 17.96 7.59
C CYS A 227 1.92 19.28 7.95
N PRO A 228 2.67 19.35 9.06
CA PRO A 228 3.28 20.60 9.50
C PRO A 228 4.49 21.02 8.66
N LYS A 229 4.94 20.18 7.72
CA LYS A 229 6.08 20.46 6.83
C LYS A 229 5.65 20.35 5.38
N SER A 230 6.14 21.30 4.58
CA SER A 230 6.00 21.23 3.13
C SER A 230 6.84 20.09 2.57
N TRP A 231 6.32 19.36 1.59
CA TRP A 231 7.05 18.35 0.84
C TRP A 231 7.49 18.92 -0.51
N VAL A 232 8.77 18.79 -0.84
CA VAL A 232 9.32 19.22 -2.14
C VAL A 232 9.77 17.97 -2.90
N PRO A 233 8.90 17.35 -3.73
CA PRO A 233 9.25 16.17 -4.49
C PRO A 233 10.21 16.49 -5.63
N GLN A 234 11.01 15.50 -5.99
CA GLN A 234 11.76 15.50 -7.24
C GLN A 234 10.99 14.71 -8.30
N PHE A 235 11.22 15.02 -9.58
CA PHE A 235 10.66 14.20 -10.67
C PHE A 235 11.57 12.99 -10.91
N LEU A 236 11.36 11.93 -10.15
CA LEU A 236 12.10 10.66 -10.27
C LEU A 236 11.20 9.58 -10.85
N ASN A 237 11.79 8.58 -11.51
CA ASN A 237 11.10 7.37 -11.96
C ASN A 237 9.82 7.61 -12.79
N GLY A 238 9.82 8.62 -13.65
CA GLY A 238 8.64 8.99 -14.44
C GLY A 238 7.54 9.64 -13.60
N GLY A 239 7.91 10.30 -12.49
CA GLY A 239 7.01 11.01 -11.59
C GLY A 239 6.22 10.12 -10.65
N HIS A 240 6.46 8.81 -10.61
CA HIS A 240 5.74 7.94 -9.69
C HIS A 240 6.25 8.15 -8.26
N GLU A 241 5.35 8.46 -7.33
CA GLU A 241 5.65 8.50 -5.91
C GLU A 241 4.48 7.92 -5.12
N CYS A 242 4.77 7.26 -4.00
CA CYS A 242 3.75 6.71 -3.12
C CYS A 242 3.68 7.57 -1.85
N LEU A 243 2.55 8.24 -1.63
CA LEU A 243 2.26 8.90 -0.38
C LEU A 243 1.64 7.92 0.61
N MET A 244 2.06 8.02 1.86
CA MET A 244 1.50 7.22 2.94
C MET A 244 1.24 8.09 4.15
N ALA A 245 0.12 7.84 4.81
CA ALA A 245 -0.21 8.43 6.09
C ALA A 245 -0.48 7.32 7.10
N ARG A 246 -0.07 7.52 8.35
CA ARG A 246 -0.37 6.62 9.48
C ARG A 246 -1.01 7.38 10.61
N CYS A 247 -2.03 6.83 11.25
CA CYS A 247 -2.67 7.40 12.43
C CYS A 247 -2.83 6.34 13.52
N PHE A 248 -2.21 6.53 14.68
CA PHE A 248 -2.25 5.56 15.78
C PHE A 248 -2.12 6.25 17.15
N GLU A 249 -2.54 5.55 18.20
CA GLU A 249 -2.29 5.94 19.59
C GLU A 249 -1.60 4.76 20.31
N PRO A 250 -0.33 4.89 20.73
CA PRO A 250 0.49 3.76 21.16
C PRO A 250 -0.09 2.87 22.27
N LEU A 251 -0.94 3.39 23.16
CA LEU A 251 -1.44 2.64 24.30
C LEU A 251 -2.74 1.89 24.00
N THR A 252 -3.68 2.58 23.35
CA THR A 252 -5.06 2.13 23.19
C THR A 252 -5.39 1.74 21.77
N ASP A 253 -4.61 2.18 20.76
CA ASP A 253 -4.75 1.75 19.38
C ASP A 253 -3.40 1.75 18.62
N PRO A 254 -2.47 0.85 18.97
CA PRO A 254 -1.14 0.81 18.37
C PRO A 254 -1.18 0.29 16.92
N LEU A 255 -0.16 0.64 16.15
CA LEU A 255 0.08 0.08 14.82
C LEU A 255 0.12 -1.46 14.85
N GLY A 256 -0.35 -2.06 13.76
CA GLY A 256 -0.27 -3.50 13.53
C GLY A 256 1.15 -3.99 13.23
N PRO A 257 1.34 -5.31 13.06
CA PRO A 257 2.64 -5.91 12.78
C PRO A 257 3.19 -5.55 11.38
N ASN A 258 2.30 -5.16 10.45
CA ASN A 258 2.65 -4.73 9.08
C ASN A 258 2.35 -3.23 8.91
N PRO A 259 3.09 -2.32 9.58
CA PRO A 259 2.74 -0.91 9.72
C PRO A 259 2.95 -0.06 8.45
N TRP A 260 3.13 -0.72 7.30
CA TRP A 260 3.36 -0.14 5.99
C TRP A 260 2.48 -0.78 4.91
N ASP A 261 1.56 -1.66 5.32
CA ASP A 261 0.63 -2.34 4.41
C ASP A 261 -0.79 -1.86 4.71
N ALA A 262 -1.31 -0.98 3.85
CA ALA A 262 -2.67 -0.44 3.98
C ALA A 262 -3.75 -1.53 3.83
N SER A 263 -3.41 -2.69 3.25
CA SER A 263 -4.31 -3.84 3.15
C SER A 263 -4.40 -4.64 4.45
N ASP A 264 -3.36 -4.62 5.28
CA ASP A 264 -3.31 -5.37 6.55
C ASP A 264 -3.49 -4.47 7.79
N ASP A 265 -3.13 -3.20 7.71
CA ASP A 265 -3.21 -2.25 8.81
C ASP A 265 -4.14 -1.08 8.48
N ARG A 266 -5.23 -0.95 9.26
CA ARG A 266 -6.22 0.12 9.11
C ARG A 266 -5.72 1.51 9.50
N HIS A 267 -4.64 1.56 10.27
CA HIS A 267 -4.01 2.82 10.65
C HIS A 267 -3.31 3.48 9.47
N VAL A 268 -3.08 2.72 8.38
CA VAL A 268 -2.26 3.11 7.23
C VAL A 268 -3.16 3.38 6.03
N GLY A 269 -3.05 4.58 5.47
CA GLY A 269 -3.56 4.90 4.15
C GLY A 269 -2.40 5.00 3.16
N GLN A 270 -2.59 4.46 1.96
CA GLN A 270 -1.65 4.60 0.85
C GLN A 270 -2.33 5.29 -0.32
N ARG A 271 -1.66 6.28 -0.90
CA ARG A 271 -2.10 6.94 -2.12
C ARG A 271 -0.94 7.05 -3.10
N ASN A 272 -1.04 6.29 -4.17
CA ASN A 272 -0.13 6.39 -5.29
C ASN A 272 -0.45 7.67 -6.07
N ILE A 273 0.58 8.49 -6.32
CA ILE A 273 0.46 9.75 -7.04
C ILE A 273 1.46 9.85 -8.18
N HIS A 274 1.16 10.74 -9.11
CA HIS A 274 2.11 11.16 -10.14
C HIS A 274 2.52 12.61 -9.87
N VAL A 275 3.80 12.80 -9.56
CA VAL A 275 4.48 14.09 -9.52
C VAL A 275 4.60 14.61 -10.94
N GLN A 276 4.01 15.76 -11.21
CA GLN A 276 4.03 16.38 -12.53
C GLN A 276 5.25 17.26 -12.74
N ASN A 277 5.78 17.21 -13.96
CA ASN A 277 6.54 18.30 -14.55
C ASN A 277 5.59 19.27 -15.28
N ALA A 278 6.05 20.49 -15.57
CA ALA A 278 5.24 21.55 -16.18
C ALA A 278 4.58 21.18 -17.53
N SER A 279 5.04 20.12 -18.21
CA SER A 279 4.30 19.43 -19.28
C SER A 279 4.53 17.93 -19.16
N SER A 280 3.45 17.14 -19.08
CA SER A 280 3.55 15.67 -19.15
C SER A 280 2.75 15.17 -20.38
N PRO A 281 3.37 14.43 -21.31
CA PRO A 281 2.65 13.82 -22.43
C PRO A 281 1.69 12.73 -21.91
N ALA A 282 0.72 12.33 -22.72
CA ALA A 282 -0.17 11.18 -22.43
C ALA A 282 0.53 9.82 -22.62
N THR A 283 1.85 9.79 -22.40
CA THR A 283 2.71 8.62 -22.43
C THR A 283 3.47 8.57 -21.12
N VAL A 284 3.40 7.44 -20.42
CA VAL A 284 4.14 7.21 -19.19
C VAL A 284 4.90 5.89 -19.28
N GLN A 285 6.15 5.95 -18.84
CA GLN A 285 6.97 4.78 -18.60
C GLN A 285 7.36 4.77 -17.12
N ILE A 286 6.98 3.72 -16.41
CA ILE A 286 7.14 3.61 -14.96
C ILE A 286 8.01 2.40 -14.68
N ALA A 287 9.07 2.62 -13.91
CA ALA A 287 9.87 1.55 -13.33
C ALA A 287 9.27 1.20 -11.95
N LEU A 288 8.62 0.06 -11.86
CA LEU A 288 7.99 -0.42 -10.63
C LEU A 288 8.90 -1.43 -9.94
N ARG A 289 9.41 -1.09 -8.77
CA ARG A 289 10.01 -2.08 -7.87
C ARG A 289 8.89 -3.00 -7.39
N LEU A 290 9.11 -4.31 -7.45
CA LEU A 290 8.09 -5.31 -7.11
C LEU A 290 8.06 -5.62 -5.60
N GLY A 291 8.67 -4.74 -4.81
CA GLY A 291 8.79 -4.82 -3.35
C GLY A 291 9.71 -5.93 -2.86
N CYS A 292 10.10 -5.86 -1.60
CA CYS A 292 10.77 -6.95 -0.88
C CYS A 292 9.97 -7.44 0.34
N GLY A 293 8.83 -6.79 0.65
CA GLY A 293 7.99 -7.12 1.81
C GLY A 293 7.21 -8.43 1.66
N VAL A 294 7.12 -8.96 0.42
CA VAL A 294 6.44 -10.21 0.13
C VAL A 294 7.51 -11.30 -0.08
N GLY A 295 7.42 -12.39 0.68
CA GLY A 295 8.40 -13.48 0.61
C GLY A 295 8.50 -14.15 -0.78
N PRO A 296 9.42 -15.10 -0.97
CA PRO A 296 9.64 -15.76 -2.26
C PRO A 296 8.42 -16.59 -2.71
N GLY A 297 8.32 -16.83 -4.02
CA GLY A 297 7.26 -17.65 -4.65
C GLY A 297 6.81 -17.11 -6.00
N THR A 298 5.87 -17.82 -6.63
CA THR A 298 5.35 -17.45 -7.95
C THR A 298 4.48 -16.19 -7.87
N ALA A 299 4.80 -15.21 -8.70
CA ALA A 299 4.06 -13.96 -8.80
C ALA A 299 3.65 -13.66 -10.24
N SER A 300 2.65 -12.82 -10.38
CA SER A 300 2.24 -12.24 -11.65
C SER A 300 2.13 -10.73 -11.55
N LEU A 301 2.40 -10.06 -12.67
CA LEU A 301 2.12 -8.64 -12.86
C LEU A 301 1.23 -8.52 -14.09
N GLU A 302 0.10 -7.85 -13.94
CA GLU A 302 -0.91 -7.72 -14.97
C GLU A 302 -1.31 -6.27 -15.15
N ILE A 303 -1.40 -5.81 -16.40
CA ILE A 303 -1.95 -4.53 -16.77
C ILE A 303 -3.23 -4.71 -17.57
N HIS A 304 -4.29 -4.02 -17.15
CA HIS A 304 -5.56 -4.03 -17.85
C HIS A 304 -6.25 -2.67 -17.76
N ALA A 305 -7.05 -2.35 -18.77
CA ALA A 305 -7.89 -1.16 -18.76
C ALA A 305 -9.09 -1.38 -17.83
N VAL A 306 -9.51 -0.32 -17.14
CA VAL A 306 -10.69 -0.33 -16.26
C VAL A 306 -11.59 0.83 -16.65
N GLU A 307 -12.90 0.61 -16.63
CA GLU A 307 -13.89 1.65 -16.92
C GLU A 307 -13.79 2.80 -15.89
N ALA A 308 -13.68 4.03 -16.38
CA ALA A 308 -13.60 5.23 -15.55
C ALA A 308 -14.78 5.38 -14.57
N ILE A 309 -15.97 4.91 -14.94
CA ILE A 309 -17.17 4.98 -14.10
C ILE A 309 -17.04 4.21 -12.78
N LYS A 310 -16.15 3.19 -12.73
CA LYS A 310 -15.89 2.41 -11.51
C LYS A 310 -15.06 3.19 -10.49
N PHE A 311 -14.52 4.35 -10.86
CA PHE A 311 -13.73 5.21 -9.99
C PHE A 311 -14.52 6.48 -9.66
N GLN A 312 -15.43 6.38 -8.69
CA GLN A 312 -16.20 7.54 -8.23
C GLN A 312 -15.29 8.70 -7.79
N TRP A 313 -14.08 8.41 -7.30
CA TRP A 313 -13.10 9.41 -6.91
C TRP A 313 -12.45 10.16 -8.10
N LEU A 314 -12.55 9.69 -9.35
CA LEU A 314 -12.07 10.46 -10.52
C LEU A 314 -12.76 11.82 -10.64
N SER A 315 -14.02 11.92 -10.21
CA SER A 315 -14.72 13.20 -10.11
C SER A 315 -13.98 14.21 -9.21
N LEU A 316 -13.24 13.72 -8.20
CA LEU A 316 -12.41 14.52 -7.30
C LEU A 316 -11.17 15.07 -8.02
N LEU A 317 -10.58 14.32 -8.97
CA LEU A 317 -9.44 14.79 -9.77
C LEU A 317 -9.82 15.91 -10.73
N ALA A 318 -11.06 15.95 -11.20
CA ALA A 318 -11.56 17.02 -12.05
C ALA A 318 -11.77 18.34 -11.30
N GLY A 319 -11.59 18.37 -9.96
CA GLY A 319 -11.80 19.56 -9.13
C GLY A 319 -13.24 20.07 -9.11
N LYS A 320 -14.19 19.32 -9.68
CA LYS A 320 -15.60 19.69 -9.75
C LYS A 320 -16.44 18.51 -9.29
N LYS A 321 -17.22 18.71 -8.22
CA LYS A 321 -18.11 17.69 -7.62
C LYS A 321 -19.02 16.96 -8.62
N ASN A 322 -19.34 17.60 -9.75
CA ASN A 322 -20.28 17.08 -10.75
C ASN A 322 -19.64 16.74 -12.10
N GLN A 323 -18.32 16.91 -12.28
CA GLN A 323 -17.68 16.59 -13.56
C GLN A 323 -17.16 15.15 -13.52
N VAL A 324 -17.91 14.25 -14.16
CA VAL A 324 -17.46 12.87 -14.41
C VAL A 324 -16.50 12.93 -15.60
N LEU A 325 -15.25 12.51 -15.41
CA LEU A 325 -14.37 12.25 -16.55
C LEU A 325 -15.03 11.16 -17.40
N ARG A 326 -15.21 11.43 -18.69
CA ARG A 326 -15.85 10.48 -19.60
C ARG A 326 -14.84 9.44 -20.05
N GLU A 327 -15.29 8.20 -20.22
CA GLU A 327 -14.46 7.16 -20.83
C GLU A 327 -14.23 7.53 -22.30
N ALA A 328 -12.97 7.52 -22.76
CA ALA A 328 -12.65 7.77 -24.15
C ALA A 328 -13.18 6.65 -25.06
N ILE A 329 -13.89 7.01 -26.13
CA ILE A 329 -14.62 6.04 -26.97
C ILE A 329 -13.69 5.30 -27.94
N LYS A 330 -12.71 5.99 -28.54
CA LYS A 330 -11.78 5.40 -29.53
C LYS A 330 -10.33 5.87 -29.39
N PRO A 331 -9.72 5.82 -28.19
CA PRO A 331 -8.32 6.18 -28.05
C PRO A 331 -7.43 5.14 -28.72
N VAL A 332 -6.29 5.58 -29.27
CA VAL A 332 -5.22 4.68 -29.68
C VAL A 332 -4.40 4.36 -28.42
N VAL A 333 -4.46 3.09 -27.99
CA VAL A 333 -3.84 2.65 -26.74
C VAL A 333 -2.71 1.67 -27.03
N VAL A 334 -1.56 1.91 -26.41
CA VAL A 334 -0.45 0.97 -26.27
C VAL A 334 -0.16 0.81 -24.79
N ALA A 335 -0.37 -0.38 -24.24
CA ALA A 335 -0.15 -0.65 -22.82
C ALA A 335 0.44 -2.04 -22.62
N GLY A 336 1.43 -2.16 -21.74
CA GLY A 336 2.02 -3.45 -21.42
C GLY A 336 3.25 -3.35 -20.52
N ILE A 337 3.80 -4.52 -20.23
CA ILE A 337 4.85 -4.74 -19.25
C ILE A 337 6.06 -5.39 -19.93
N LEU A 338 7.27 -4.95 -19.57
CA LEU A 338 8.49 -5.68 -19.85
C LEU A 338 8.78 -6.72 -18.76
N PRO A 339 9.42 -7.86 -19.08
CA PRO A 339 9.86 -8.83 -18.09
C PRO A 339 10.65 -8.20 -16.94
N PRO A 340 10.47 -8.67 -15.69
CA PRO A 340 11.19 -8.10 -14.55
C PRO A 340 12.68 -8.40 -14.66
N ALA A 341 13.49 -7.45 -14.21
CA ALA A 341 14.93 -7.62 -14.05
C ALA A 341 15.34 -7.37 -12.59
N LEU A 342 16.51 -7.86 -12.19
CA LEU A 342 17.09 -7.52 -10.89
C LEU A 342 17.24 -6.02 -10.76
N TRP A 343 16.76 -5.45 -9.66
CA TRP A 343 16.89 -4.03 -9.40
C TRP A 343 18.34 -3.68 -9.07
N SER A 344 18.85 -2.62 -9.69
CA SER A 344 20.09 -1.98 -9.26
C SER A 344 19.98 -0.48 -9.47
N LYS A 345 20.68 0.30 -8.63
CA LYS A 345 20.79 1.76 -8.78
C LYS A 345 21.38 2.18 -10.13
N ASN A 346 22.14 1.29 -10.78
CA ASN A 346 22.87 1.56 -12.02
C ASN A 346 22.19 0.94 -13.25
N ASN A 347 20.99 0.36 -13.11
CA ASN A 347 20.31 -0.24 -14.24
C ASN A 347 19.99 0.82 -15.28
N ILE A 348 20.56 0.65 -16.48
CA ILE A 348 20.19 1.44 -17.64
C ILE A 348 18.80 0.98 -18.06
N ARG A 349 17.79 1.78 -17.74
CA ARG A 349 16.41 1.51 -18.13
C ARG A 349 16.24 1.86 -19.61
N PRO A 350 15.69 0.96 -20.44
CA PRO A 350 15.40 1.30 -21.83
C PRO A 350 14.36 2.41 -21.85
N VAL A 351 14.72 3.59 -22.36
CA VAL A 351 13.77 4.70 -22.49
C VAL A 351 13.05 4.55 -23.82
N PHE A 352 11.76 4.28 -23.77
CA PHE A 352 10.94 4.17 -24.94
C PHE A 352 10.45 5.55 -25.38
N LYS A 353 10.79 5.93 -26.62
CA LYS A 353 10.23 7.11 -27.27
C LYS A 353 9.45 6.65 -28.50
N ASN A 354 8.18 7.04 -28.58
CA ASN A 354 7.33 6.85 -29.76
C ASN A 354 7.25 5.39 -30.24
N LEU A 355 7.05 4.47 -29.32
CA LEU A 355 6.94 3.05 -29.66
C LEU A 355 5.70 2.83 -30.54
N THR A 356 5.89 2.35 -31.78
CA THR A 356 4.77 2.03 -32.66
C THR A 356 3.96 0.89 -32.07
N ARG A 357 2.68 0.80 -32.44
CA ARG A 357 1.78 -0.26 -31.95
C ARG A 357 2.31 -1.64 -32.29
N GLU A 358 2.86 -1.80 -33.49
CA GLU A 358 3.42 -3.05 -34.01
C GLU A 358 4.66 -3.47 -33.19
N THR A 359 5.57 -2.53 -32.94
CA THR A 359 6.77 -2.79 -32.12
C THR A 359 6.38 -3.15 -30.68
N ALA A 360 5.38 -2.44 -30.14
CA ALA A 360 4.92 -2.63 -28.78
C ALA A 360 4.28 -4.00 -28.57
N GLN A 361 3.49 -4.48 -29.54
CA GLN A 361 2.90 -5.83 -29.51
C GLN A 361 3.96 -6.94 -29.50
N GLY A 362 5.12 -6.70 -30.13
CA GLY A 362 6.24 -7.64 -30.13
C GLY A 362 6.89 -7.79 -28.74
N ILE A 363 7.08 -6.69 -28.03
CA ILE A 363 7.92 -6.66 -26.81
C ILE A 363 7.14 -6.59 -25.50
N LEU A 364 5.99 -5.90 -25.48
CA LEU A 364 5.20 -5.72 -24.28
C LEU A 364 4.26 -6.89 -24.07
N ARG A 365 4.00 -7.21 -22.80
CA ARG A 365 3.05 -8.24 -22.39
C ARG A 365 1.98 -7.63 -21.50
N PRO A 366 0.69 -7.94 -21.69
CA PRO A 366 -0.37 -7.48 -20.78
C PRO A 366 -0.30 -8.18 -19.42
N ARG A 367 0.28 -9.38 -19.38
CA ARG A 367 0.52 -10.15 -18.17
C ARG A 367 1.85 -10.86 -18.27
N ILE A 368 2.58 -10.88 -17.15
CA ILE A 368 3.80 -11.63 -16.97
C ILE A 368 3.70 -12.47 -15.70
N GLU A 369 4.31 -13.65 -15.73
CA GLU A 369 4.49 -14.52 -14.55
C GLU A 369 5.99 -14.68 -14.32
N PHE A 370 6.41 -14.66 -13.06
CA PHE A 370 7.82 -14.69 -12.68
C PHE A 370 7.99 -15.26 -11.27
N GLU A 371 9.17 -15.78 -11.00
CA GLU A 371 9.54 -16.25 -9.67
C GLU A 371 10.14 -15.10 -8.86
N ARG A 372 9.61 -14.87 -7.66
CA ARG A 372 10.22 -13.94 -6.71
C ARG A 372 11.25 -14.69 -5.88
N GLY A 373 12.49 -14.23 -5.95
CA GLY A 373 13.54 -14.58 -4.99
C GLY A 373 13.54 -13.63 -3.79
N CYS A 374 14.65 -13.65 -3.05
CA CYS A 374 14.95 -12.66 -2.01
C CYS A 374 15.42 -11.32 -2.58
N GLU A 375 15.85 -11.32 -3.84
CA GLU A 375 16.33 -10.13 -4.53
C GLU A 375 15.16 -9.28 -5.02
N GLU A 376 15.35 -7.97 -4.98
CA GLU A 376 14.36 -7.03 -5.45
C GLU A 376 14.34 -7.02 -6.98
N LEU A 377 13.13 -7.14 -7.54
CA LEU A 377 12.89 -7.08 -8.97
C LEU A 377 12.28 -5.73 -9.34
N GLU A 378 12.55 -5.28 -10.55
CA GLU A 378 11.94 -4.10 -11.17
C GLU A 378 11.31 -4.51 -12.50
N ALA A 379 10.07 -4.09 -12.72
CA ALA A 379 9.40 -4.22 -14.03
C ALA A 379 9.13 -2.84 -14.63
N THR A 380 9.28 -2.73 -15.94
CA THR A 380 8.90 -1.50 -16.66
C THR A 380 7.47 -1.63 -17.18
N VAL A 381 6.62 -0.71 -16.77
CA VAL A 381 5.27 -0.52 -17.33
C VAL A 381 5.30 0.61 -18.33
N TYR A 382 4.75 0.37 -19.51
CA TYR A 382 4.60 1.38 -20.56
C TYR A 382 3.12 1.55 -20.89
N ILE A 383 2.65 2.80 -20.91
CA ILE A 383 1.30 3.17 -21.30
C ILE A 383 1.38 4.42 -22.18
N SER A 384 0.80 4.38 -23.36
CA SER A 384 0.60 5.51 -24.25
C SER A 384 -0.84 5.55 -24.69
N VAL A 385 -1.47 6.72 -24.55
CA VAL A 385 -2.85 6.96 -24.97
C VAL A 385 -2.88 8.18 -25.85
N ASP A 386 -3.28 8.00 -27.10
CA ASP A 386 -3.48 9.08 -28.06
C ASP A 386 -4.95 9.19 -28.45
N GLY A 387 -5.34 10.37 -28.95
CA GLY A 387 -6.72 10.65 -29.38
C GLY A 387 -7.70 10.94 -28.23
N LEU A 388 -7.21 11.34 -27.05
CA LEU A 388 -8.09 11.80 -25.97
C LEU A 388 -8.67 13.19 -26.29
N GLU A 389 -9.96 13.37 -26.07
CA GLU A 389 -10.62 14.68 -26.07
C GLU A 389 -10.64 15.33 -24.68
N LYS A 390 -10.92 16.64 -24.64
CA LYS A 390 -11.00 17.37 -23.37
C LYS A 390 -12.11 16.80 -22.48
N GLY A 391 -11.75 16.44 -21.25
CA GLY A 391 -12.68 15.83 -20.29
C GLY A 391 -12.88 14.33 -20.49
N GLU A 392 -12.17 13.70 -21.44
CA GLU A 392 -12.06 12.25 -21.52
C GLU A 392 -10.86 11.72 -20.73
N CYS A 393 -10.95 10.44 -20.35
CA CYS A 393 -9.85 9.72 -19.73
C CYS A 393 -9.82 8.25 -20.14
N LYS A 394 -8.68 7.62 -19.86
CA LYS A 394 -8.49 6.18 -19.88
C LYS A 394 -7.77 5.75 -18.61
N VAL A 395 -8.28 4.71 -17.95
CA VAL A 395 -7.71 4.22 -16.69
C VAL A 395 -7.12 2.83 -16.89
N PHE A 396 -5.93 2.62 -16.36
CA PHE A 396 -5.25 1.34 -16.33
C PHE A 396 -4.93 0.96 -14.90
N ARG A 397 -5.08 -0.33 -14.59
CA ARG A 397 -4.53 -0.92 -13.38
C ARG A 397 -3.37 -1.80 -13.71
N VAL A 398 -2.33 -1.68 -12.90
CA VAL A 398 -1.23 -2.61 -12.81
C VAL A 398 -1.39 -3.33 -11.48
N GLU A 399 -1.62 -4.63 -11.50
CA GLU A 399 -1.82 -5.44 -10.30
C GLU A 399 -0.71 -6.47 -10.18
N GLN A 400 -0.09 -6.53 -9.01
CA GLN A 400 0.80 -7.62 -8.65
C GLN A 400 0.07 -8.63 -7.77
N ARG A 401 0.12 -9.90 -8.17
CA ARG A 401 -0.38 -11.00 -7.37
C ARG A 401 0.75 -11.95 -7.01
N LYS A 402 0.70 -12.51 -5.81
CA LYS A 402 1.54 -13.63 -5.38
C LYS A 402 0.63 -14.74 -4.89
N ASP A 403 0.81 -15.95 -5.43
CA ASP A 403 -0.03 -17.10 -5.10
C ASP A 403 -1.55 -16.77 -5.21
N GLY A 404 -1.91 -15.97 -6.23
CA GLY A 404 -3.27 -15.48 -6.47
C GLY A 404 -3.72 -14.29 -5.60
N LYS A 405 -3.04 -13.98 -4.50
CA LYS A 405 -3.35 -12.86 -3.61
C LYS A 405 -2.80 -11.55 -4.16
N LEU A 406 -3.61 -10.50 -4.15
CA LEU A 406 -3.16 -9.15 -4.51
C LEU A 406 -2.21 -8.63 -3.44
N VAL A 407 -1.00 -8.26 -3.83
CA VAL A 407 0.05 -7.79 -2.90
C VAL A 407 0.51 -6.37 -3.17
N GLY A 408 0.07 -5.78 -4.28
CA GLY A 408 0.42 -4.42 -4.66
C GLY A 408 -0.20 -4.05 -6.00
N GLY A 409 -0.17 -2.77 -6.31
CA GLY A 409 -0.57 -2.30 -7.62
C GLY A 409 -0.43 -0.80 -7.78
N TYR A 410 -0.76 -0.35 -8.98
CA TYR A 410 -0.69 1.05 -9.39
C TYR A 410 -1.82 1.38 -10.34
N THR A 411 -2.28 2.63 -10.30
CA THR A 411 -3.37 3.10 -11.15
C THR A 411 -2.87 4.26 -11.98
N VAL A 412 -3.03 4.14 -13.30
CA VAL A 412 -2.63 5.17 -14.27
C VAL A 412 -3.88 5.77 -14.88
N ILE A 413 -3.95 7.09 -14.87
CA ILE A 413 -5.06 7.85 -15.47
C ILE A 413 -4.47 8.73 -16.57
N ALA A 414 -4.70 8.34 -17.82
CA ALA A 414 -4.42 9.18 -18.97
C ALA A 414 -5.64 10.10 -19.18
N ARG A 415 -5.41 11.42 -19.21
CA ARG A 415 -6.46 12.42 -19.45
C ARG A 415 -5.93 13.59 -20.25
N LYS A 416 -6.80 14.28 -20.97
CA LYS A 416 -6.49 15.57 -21.59
C LYS A 416 -7.04 16.70 -20.71
N ALA A 417 -6.15 17.62 -20.31
CA ALA A 417 -6.49 18.78 -19.49
C ALA A 417 -7.33 19.82 -20.26
#